data_AF-A0A433JY21-F1
#
_entry.id   AF-A0A433JY21-F1
#
_cell.length_a   1.000
_cell.length_b   1.000
_cell.length_c   1.000
_cell.angle_alpha   90.00
_cell.angle_beta   90.00
_cell.angle_gamma   90.00
#
_symmetry.space_group_name_H-M   'P 1'
#
loop_
_entity.id
_entity.type
_entity.pdbx_description
1 polymer ?
#
loop_
_entity_poly.entity_id
_entity_poly.type
_entity_poly.pdbx_seq_one_letter_code
_entity_poly.pdbx_strand_id
1 'polypeptide(L)'
;MIDKGNGVSLQRNLLIVDDELNILKTLKRQLNPLQQNNYTIYTAQSGAEALEILQATPIQVIISDQRMPNMTGVELLSQTKLLYPQTIRLILSGYTDFFAIQEAINNGNIYKFLNKPWQSHELISHINDAFTYHDIHLHNAYAKQAMMNAIEAVVIANDNHVIQSVNTAFCLATEYSAFEVVGSFVNLFDHDHVSMDEITEIYKNVALQGVWQGELYFRKKSGRRLPVFLSVSAIRDEMDNIAMYIYSFIEQADTL
;
A
#
# COMPACT_ATOMS: atom_id res chain seq x y z
N MET A 1 -25.74 -11.29 24.08
CA MET A 1 -25.09 -10.02 23.74
C MET A 1 -23.65 -10.35 23.41
N ILE A 2 -23.29 -10.24 22.13
CA ILE A 2 -21.99 -10.69 21.63
C ILE A 2 -21.00 -9.58 21.96
N ASP A 3 -19.97 -9.96 22.71
CA ASP A 3 -18.81 -9.15 23.06
C ASP A 3 -18.11 -8.74 21.75
N LYS A 4 -18.25 -7.47 21.34
CA LYS A 4 -17.50 -6.92 20.21
C LYS A 4 -16.06 -6.81 20.67
N GLY A 5 -15.26 -7.77 20.24
CA GLY A 5 -13.86 -7.94 20.64
C GLY A 5 -13.11 -6.62 20.75
N ASN A 6 -12.36 -6.51 21.85
CA ASN A 6 -11.25 -5.60 22.02
C ASN A 6 -10.30 -5.72 20.82
N GLY A 7 -10.55 -4.93 19.77
CA GLY A 7 -9.48 -4.54 18.86
C GLY A 7 -8.48 -3.77 19.70
N VAL A 8 -7.25 -4.29 19.79
CA VAL A 8 -6.13 -3.55 20.40
C VAL A 8 -6.13 -2.18 19.72
N SER A 9 -6.52 -1.14 20.45
CA SER A 9 -6.53 0.21 19.90
C SER A 9 -5.07 0.59 19.70
N LEU A 10 -4.58 0.43 18.47
CA LEU A 10 -3.22 0.83 18.11
C LEU A 10 -3.03 2.30 18.49
N GLN A 11 -2.05 2.56 19.35
CA GLN A 11 -1.70 3.91 19.79
C GLN A 11 -1.33 4.75 18.57
N ARG A 12 -2.03 5.87 18.38
CA ARG A 12 -1.85 6.77 17.23
C ARG A 12 -0.88 7.89 17.59
N ASN A 13 0.35 7.80 17.11
CA ASN A 13 1.41 8.78 17.37
C ASN A 13 1.43 9.84 16.26
N LEU A 14 1.13 11.08 16.67
CA LEU A 14 1.20 12.29 15.83
C LEU A 14 2.40 13.12 16.26
N LEU A 15 3.27 13.50 15.32
CA LEU A 15 4.35 14.46 15.55
C LEU A 15 3.98 15.81 14.92
N ILE A 16 4.11 16.88 15.70
CA ILE A 16 3.90 18.25 15.25
C ILE A 16 5.22 19.01 15.36
N VAL A 17 5.66 19.64 14.27
CA VAL A 17 6.93 20.33 14.19
C VAL A 17 6.69 21.78 13.78
N ASP A 18 7.12 22.72 14.61
CA ASP A 18 6.99 24.16 14.38
C ASP A 18 8.00 24.87 15.28
N ASP A 19 8.78 25.81 14.76
CA ASP A 19 9.81 26.52 15.54
C ASP A 19 9.20 27.50 16.56
N GLU A 20 7.93 27.90 16.37
CA GLU A 20 7.20 28.75 17.28
C GLU A 20 6.50 27.95 18.40
N LEU A 21 7.03 28.04 19.62
CA LEU A 21 6.46 27.35 20.80
C LEU A 21 4.98 27.68 21.05
N ASN A 22 4.54 28.90 20.70
CA ASN A 22 3.15 29.32 20.85
C ASN A 22 2.20 28.58 19.89
N ILE A 23 2.67 28.28 18.67
CA ILE A 23 1.91 27.50 17.70
C ILE A 23 1.79 26.05 18.19
N LEU A 24 2.89 25.44 18.63
CA LEU A 24 2.87 24.10 19.22
C LEU A 24 1.89 23.98 20.40
N LYS A 25 1.90 24.95 21.32
CA LYS A 25 0.95 24.99 22.46
C LYS A 25 -0.50 25.13 22.00
N THR A 26 -0.74 25.95 20.98
CA THR A 26 -2.09 26.17 20.43
C THR A 26 -2.62 24.90 19.76
N LEU A 27 -1.81 24.27 18.91
CA LEU A 27 -2.13 23.01 18.23
C LEU A 27 -2.38 21.90 19.26
N LYS A 28 -1.49 21.73 20.24
CA LYS A 28 -1.65 20.73 21.30
C LYS A 28 -2.96 20.91 22.09
N ARG A 29 -3.36 22.15 22.38
CA ARG A 29 -4.64 22.44 23.03
C ARG A 29 -5.83 22.11 22.14
N GLN A 30 -5.79 22.50 20.86
CA GLN A 30 -6.90 22.24 19.93
C GLN A 30 -7.06 20.76 19.60
N LEU A 31 -5.97 19.99 19.62
CA LEU A 31 -5.94 18.56 19.34
C LEU A 31 -6.13 17.70 20.59
N ASN A 32 -6.33 18.29 21.77
CA ASN A 32 -6.64 17.58 23.01
C ASN A 32 -7.81 16.57 22.85
N PRO A 33 -8.91 16.86 22.12
CA PRO A 33 -9.96 15.87 21.87
C PRO A 33 -9.48 14.56 21.23
N LEU A 34 -8.39 14.59 20.46
CA LEU A 34 -7.79 13.38 19.88
C LEU A 34 -7.09 12.52 20.93
N GLN A 35 -6.49 13.13 21.97
CA GLN A 35 -5.80 12.38 23.02
C GLN A 35 -6.75 11.46 23.81
N GLN A 36 -8.03 11.83 23.87
CA GLN A 36 -9.09 11.00 24.46
C GLN A 36 -9.43 9.77 23.61
N ASN A 37 -8.96 9.71 22.35
CA ASN A 37 -9.18 8.64 21.38
C ASN A 37 -7.90 7.85 21.05
N ASN A 38 -7.02 7.65 22.04
CA ASN A 38 -5.74 6.92 21.91
C ASN A 38 -4.67 7.57 21.02
N TYR A 39 -4.72 8.89 20.84
CA TYR A 39 -3.65 9.64 20.18
C TYR A 39 -2.60 10.08 21.19
N THR A 40 -1.32 9.91 20.83
CA THR A 40 -0.19 10.53 21.52
C THR A 40 0.41 11.60 20.64
N ILE A 41 0.47 12.83 21.17
CA ILE A 41 0.97 13.99 20.44
C ILE A 41 2.37 14.31 20.92
N TYR A 42 3.33 14.15 20.02
CA TYR A 42 4.72 14.57 20.14
C TYR A 42 4.87 15.95 19.50
N THR A 43 5.79 16.75 20.03
CA THR A 43 6.09 18.09 19.52
C THR A 43 7.59 18.26 19.40
N ALA A 44 8.04 18.91 18.33
CA ALA A 44 9.43 19.32 18.13
C ALA A 44 9.49 20.79 17.68
N GLN A 45 10.53 21.51 18.09
CA GLN A 45 10.78 22.90 17.73
C GLN A 45 11.73 23.05 16.53
N SER A 46 12.21 21.95 15.96
CA SER A 46 13.09 21.97 14.80
C SER A 46 13.03 20.65 14.03
N GLY A 47 13.48 20.68 12.77
CA GLY A 47 13.62 19.46 11.98
C GLY A 47 14.60 18.44 12.58
N ALA A 48 15.67 18.90 13.24
CA ALA A 48 16.63 18.00 13.90
C ALA A 48 15.98 17.24 15.07
N GLU A 49 15.28 17.95 15.95
CA GLU A 49 14.54 17.33 17.07
C GLU A 49 13.45 16.38 16.57
N ALA A 50 12.77 16.74 15.47
CA ALA A 50 11.77 15.88 14.85
C ALA A 50 12.36 14.54 14.37
N LEU A 51 13.57 14.57 13.79
CA LEU A 51 14.28 13.36 13.35
C LEU A 51 14.71 12.49 14.53
N GLU A 52 15.12 13.08 15.65
CA GLU A 52 15.41 12.33 16.89
C GLU A 52 14.16 11.60 17.41
N ILE A 53 13.00 12.26 17.40
CA ILE A 53 11.73 11.65 17.80
C ILE A 53 11.35 10.52 16.84
N LEU A 54 11.46 10.75 15.53
CA LEU A 54 11.18 9.73 14.50
C LEU A 54 12.06 8.48 14.65
N GLN A 55 13.32 8.67 15.06
CA GLN A 55 14.24 7.56 15.33
C GLN A 55 13.85 6.78 16.58
N ALA A 56 13.39 7.46 17.63
CA ALA A 56 13.07 6.84 18.91
C ALA A 56 11.66 6.23 18.97
N THR A 57 10.71 6.74 18.17
CA THR A 57 9.29 6.43 18.29
C THR A 57 8.66 6.22 16.91
N PRO A 58 7.84 5.16 16.72
CA PRO A 58 7.09 4.99 15.48
C PRO A 58 5.99 6.06 15.36
N ILE A 59 6.19 7.03 14.47
CA ILE A 59 5.23 8.09 14.15
C ILE A 59 4.44 7.70 12.90
N GLN A 60 3.10 7.68 12.99
CA GLN A 60 2.24 7.39 11.84
C GLN A 60 1.93 8.64 11.02
N VAL A 61 1.80 9.80 11.68
CA VAL A 61 1.52 11.07 11.02
C VAL A 61 2.45 12.15 11.55
N ILE A 62 3.04 12.92 10.64
CA ILE A 62 3.82 14.12 10.94
C ILE A 62 3.17 15.35 10.29
N ILE A 63 3.08 16.44 11.04
CA ILE A 63 2.72 17.76 10.54
C ILE A 63 3.90 18.68 10.79
N SER A 64 4.43 19.29 9.75
CA SER A 64 5.52 20.27 9.87
C SER A 64 5.08 21.65 9.42
N ASP A 65 5.54 22.69 10.09
CA ASP A 65 5.64 24.02 9.50
C ASP A 65 6.64 24.01 8.35
N GLN A 66 6.46 24.89 7.37
CA GLN A 66 7.39 25.03 6.25
C GLN A 66 8.62 25.87 6.59
N ARG A 67 8.45 26.96 7.36
CA ARG A 67 9.46 27.98 7.60
C ARG A 67 10.11 27.79 8.95
N MET A 68 11.01 26.81 9.02
CA MET A 68 11.82 26.58 10.21
C MET A 68 13.29 26.94 9.95
N PRO A 69 14.02 27.46 10.95
CA PRO A 69 15.45 27.69 10.84
C PRO A 69 16.24 26.41 10.54
N ASN A 70 17.30 26.54 9.73
CA ASN A 70 18.26 25.50 9.34
C ASN A 70 17.71 24.38 8.44
N MET A 71 16.49 23.90 8.70
CA MET A 71 15.83 22.85 7.90
C MET A 71 14.36 23.21 7.73
N THR A 72 13.93 23.38 6.49
CA THR A 72 12.53 23.66 6.14
C THR A 72 11.64 22.42 6.33
N GLY A 73 10.33 22.63 6.38
CA GLY A 73 9.36 21.53 6.46
C GLY A 73 9.46 20.56 5.28
N VAL A 74 9.54 21.08 4.05
CA VAL A 74 9.72 20.25 2.85
C VAL A 74 11.00 19.40 2.94
N GLU A 75 12.11 19.94 3.43
CA GLU A 75 13.35 19.17 3.60
C GLU A 75 13.19 18.06 4.65
N LEU A 76 12.60 18.37 5.81
CA LEU A 76 12.29 17.39 6.85
C LEU A 76 11.39 16.27 6.32
N LEU A 77 10.30 16.60 5.63
CA LEU A 77 9.35 15.63 5.10
C LEU A 77 9.96 14.78 3.97
N SER A 78 10.87 15.35 3.19
CA SER A 78 11.63 14.61 2.17
C SER A 78 12.57 13.58 2.82
N GLN A 79 13.28 13.95 3.89
CA GLN A 79 14.10 12.99 4.67
C GLN A 79 13.22 11.93 5.35
N THR A 80 12.07 12.35 5.89
CA THR A 80 11.10 11.44 6.54
C THR A 80 10.59 10.41 5.55
N LYS A 81 10.31 10.77 4.30
CA LYS A 81 9.90 9.82 3.27
C LYS A 81 10.96 8.75 2.97
N LEU A 82 12.24 9.13 2.97
CA LEU A 82 13.34 8.21 2.69
C LEU A 82 13.57 7.23 3.85
N LEU A 83 13.57 7.75 5.08
CA LEU A 83 13.91 6.97 6.28
C LEU A 83 12.70 6.24 6.87
N TYR A 84 11.52 6.86 6.79
CA TYR A 84 10.26 6.40 7.39
C TYR A 84 9.13 6.48 6.35
N PRO A 85 9.18 5.67 5.28
CA PRO A 85 8.27 5.80 4.13
C PRO A 85 6.78 5.63 4.49
N GLN A 86 6.48 4.90 5.57
CA GLN A 86 5.12 4.67 6.06
C GLN A 86 4.52 5.89 6.79
N THR A 87 5.32 6.82 7.31
CA THR A 87 4.82 8.00 8.01
C THR A 87 4.12 8.94 7.04
N ILE A 88 2.86 9.29 7.29
CA ILE A 88 2.10 10.22 6.47
C ILE A 88 2.51 11.65 6.80
N ARG A 89 2.83 12.41 5.76
CA ARG A 89 3.54 13.70 5.85
C ARG A 89 2.61 14.83 5.45
N LEU A 90 2.28 15.71 6.38
CA LEU A 90 1.47 16.91 6.14
C LEU A 90 2.34 18.14 6.35
N ILE A 91 2.05 19.19 5.59
CA ILE A 91 2.68 20.49 5.78
C ILE A 91 1.63 21.54 6.13
N LEU A 92 1.90 22.35 7.15
CA LEU A 92 1.04 23.42 7.64
C LEU A 92 1.74 24.76 7.38
N SER A 93 1.33 25.51 6.36
CA SER A 93 2.03 26.75 5.95
C SER A 93 1.07 27.90 5.67
N GLY A 94 1.61 29.12 5.63
CA GLY A 94 0.89 30.29 5.13
C GLY A 94 0.85 30.35 3.60
N TYR A 95 0.04 31.27 3.06
CA TYR A 95 -0.17 31.47 1.63
C TYR A 95 1.10 31.76 0.81
N THR A 96 2.16 32.26 1.45
CA THR A 96 3.37 32.73 0.76
C THR A 96 4.35 31.62 0.38
N ASP A 97 4.05 30.36 0.68
CA ASP A 97 4.97 29.22 0.49
C ASP A 97 4.56 28.29 -0.67
N PHE A 98 3.63 28.73 -1.51
CA PHE A 98 2.96 27.91 -2.52
C PHE A 98 3.92 27.18 -3.48
N PHE A 99 4.92 27.87 -4.02
CA PHE A 99 5.85 27.29 -5.01
C PHE A 99 6.68 26.14 -4.45
N ALA A 100 7.22 26.27 -3.24
CA ALA A 100 8.03 25.23 -2.61
C ALA A 100 7.20 23.98 -2.26
N ILE A 101 5.92 24.18 -1.91
CA ILE A 101 5.01 23.10 -1.55
C ILE A 101 4.50 22.35 -2.79
N GLN A 102 4.26 23.05 -3.90
CA GLN A 102 3.75 22.45 -5.14
C GLN A 102 4.70 21.37 -5.68
N GLU A 103 6.01 21.64 -5.71
CA GLU A 103 6.99 20.66 -6.16
C GLU A 103 7.07 19.45 -5.23
N ALA A 104 7.01 19.67 -3.91
CA ALA A 104 7.05 18.61 -2.92
C ALA A 104 5.83 17.68 -2.97
N ILE A 105 4.65 18.21 -3.32
CA ILE A 105 3.46 17.41 -3.60
C ILE A 105 3.66 16.56 -4.85
N ASN A 106 4.14 17.15 -5.95
CA ASN A 106 4.35 16.45 -7.21
C ASN A 106 5.39 15.32 -7.11
N ASN A 107 6.42 15.51 -6.27
CA ASN A 107 7.41 14.49 -5.97
C ASN A 107 6.91 13.45 -4.95
N GLY A 108 5.67 13.56 -4.49
CA GLY A 108 5.03 12.66 -3.52
C GLY A 108 5.68 12.71 -2.13
N ASN A 109 6.33 13.81 -1.77
CA ASN A 109 6.97 13.99 -0.46
C ASN A 109 5.93 14.36 0.61
N ILE A 110 4.83 14.97 0.19
CA ILE A 110 3.77 15.48 1.07
C ILE A 110 2.44 14.85 0.66
N TYR A 111 1.72 14.31 1.64
CA TYR A 111 0.36 13.79 1.47
C TYR A 111 -0.65 14.94 1.35
N LYS A 112 -0.54 15.95 2.21
CA LYS A 112 -1.50 17.06 2.25
C LYS A 112 -0.88 18.37 2.69
N PHE A 113 -1.31 19.45 2.04
CA PHE A 113 -1.05 20.83 2.44
C PHE A 113 -2.23 21.37 3.26
N LEU A 114 -1.92 22.02 4.38
CA LEU A 114 -2.85 22.68 5.28
C LEU A 114 -2.48 24.17 5.38
N ASN A 115 -3.48 25.05 5.31
CA ASN A 115 -3.27 26.49 5.38
C ASN A 115 -3.26 27.01 6.83
N LYS A 116 -2.37 27.96 7.12
CA LYS A 116 -2.45 28.88 8.26
C LYS A 116 -3.22 30.15 7.84
N PRO A 117 -4.18 30.67 8.63
CA PRO A 117 -4.72 30.09 9.87
C PRO A 117 -5.65 28.90 9.59
N TRP A 118 -5.72 27.95 10.51
CA TRP A 118 -6.55 26.75 10.40
C TRP A 118 -7.80 26.83 11.28
N GLN A 119 -8.83 26.06 10.92
CA GLN A 119 -9.99 25.83 11.77
C GLN A 119 -9.83 24.51 12.53
N SER A 120 -10.12 24.51 13.83
CA SER A 120 -9.86 23.34 14.69
C SER A 120 -10.53 22.06 14.18
N HIS A 121 -11.77 22.14 13.70
CA HIS A 121 -12.51 20.97 13.24
C HIS A 121 -11.97 20.41 11.91
N GLU A 122 -11.58 21.29 10.98
CA GLU A 122 -10.96 20.89 9.70
C GLU A 122 -9.60 20.22 9.94
N LEU A 123 -8.77 20.79 10.82
CA LEU A 123 -7.48 20.22 11.17
C LEU A 123 -7.63 18.80 11.75
N ILE A 124 -8.56 18.62 12.69
CA ILE A 124 -8.87 17.31 13.28
C ILE A 124 -9.34 16.33 12.21
N SER A 125 -10.23 16.77 11.31
CA SER A 125 -10.70 15.94 10.20
C SER A 125 -9.53 15.48 9.32
N HIS A 126 -8.65 16.40 8.92
CA HIS A 126 -7.51 16.07 8.07
C HIS A 126 -6.48 15.17 8.75
N ILE A 127 -6.30 15.29 10.05
CA ILE A 127 -5.49 14.35 10.83
C ILE A 127 -6.13 12.96 10.80
N ASN A 128 -7.44 12.85 11.06
CA ASN A 128 -8.14 11.57 11.01
C ASN A 128 -8.09 10.93 9.62
N ASP A 129 -8.23 11.72 8.56
CA ASP A 129 -8.07 11.26 7.18
C ASP A 129 -6.65 10.71 6.94
N ALA A 130 -5.62 11.41 7.43
CA ALA A 130 -4.24 10.98 7.31
C ALA A 130 -3.95 9.67 8.05
N PHE A 131 -4.50 9.48 9.26
CA PHE A 131 -4.38 8.21 9.97
C PHE A 131 -5.18 7.08 9.31
N THR A 132 -6.38 7.38 8.78
CA THR A 132 -7.14 6.39 8.01
C THR A 132 -6.36 5.95 6.78
N TYR A 133 -5.75 6.91 6.08
CA TYR A 133 -4.88 6.64 4.94
C TYR A 133 -3.66 5.80 5.35
N HIS A 134 -2.99 6.14 6.45
CA HIS A 134 -1.91 5.32 7.02
C HIS A 134 -2.35 3.88 7.26
N ASP A 135 -3.50 3.69 7.92
CA ASP A 135 -3.99 2.36 8.27
C ASP A 135 -4.30 1.54 7.02
N ILE A 136 -4.95 2.12 6.02
CA ILE A 136 -5.21 1.44 4.74
C ILE A 136 -3.89 1.01 4.08
N HIS A 137 -2.87 1.88 4.06
CA HIS A 137 -1.58 1.57 3.43
C HIS A 137 -0.83 0.47 4.20
N LEU A 138 -0.88 0.48 5.52
CA LEU A 138 -0.28 -0.55 6.35
C LEU A 138 -0.99 -1.90 6.16
N HIS A 139 -2.33 -1.92 6.15
CA HIS A 139 -3.10 -3.15 5.88
C HIS A 139 -2.81 -3.70 4.49
N ASN A 140 -2.73 -2.83 3.47
CA ASN A 140 -2.35 -3.24 2.12
C ASN A 140 -0.94 -3.83 2.07
N ALA A 141 0.01 -3.29 2.84
CA ALA A 141 1.36 -3.84 2.95
C ALA A 141 1.35 -5.24 3.58
N TYR A 142 0.58 -5.46 4.65
CA TYR A 142 0.44 -6.79 5.25
C TYR A 142 -0.27 -7.78 4.32
N ALA A 143 -1.34 -7.37 3.64
CA ALA A 143 -2.02 -8.21 2.65
C ALA A 143 -1.06 -8.60 1.52
N LYS A 144 -0.26 -7.66 1.01
CA LYS A 144 0.78 -7.92 0.02
C LYS A 144 1.81 -8.91 0.56
N GLN A 145 2.29 -8.73 1.79
CA GLN A 145 3.26 -9.64 2.40
C GLN A 145 2.68 -11.06 2.60
N ALA A 146 1.43 -11.16 3.05
CA ALA A 146 0.74 -12.44 3.20
C ALA A 146 0.61 -13.17 1.84
N MET A 147 0.19 -12.45 0.80
CA MET A 147 0.12 -12.96 -0.57
C MET A 147 1.50 -13.41 -1.08
N MET A 148 2.54 -12.61 -0.85
CA MET A 148 3.91 -12.92 -1.29
C MET A 148 4.47 -14.20 -0.65
N ASN A 149 4.04 -14.52 0.57
CA ASN A 149 4.46 -15.69 1.35
C ASN A 149 3.47 -16.86 1.29
N ALA A 150 2.40 -16.76 0.50
CA ALA A 150 1.49 -17.87 0.29
C ALA A 150 2.24 -19.05 -0.36
N ILE A 151 1.90 -20.27 0.06
CA ILE A 151 2.48 -21.52 -0.47
C ILE A 151 1.99 -21.77 -1.91
N GLU A 152 0.75 -21.41 -2.19
CA GLU A 152 0.16 -21.49 -3.52
C GLU A 152 0.77 -20.42 -4.42
N ALA A 153 1.09 -20.79 -5.67
CA ALA A 153 1.55 -19.84 -6.66
C ALA A 153 0.40 -18.91 -7.05
N VAL A 154 0.62 -17.60 -7.02
CA VAL A 154 -0.38 -16.58 -7.34
C VAL A 154 0.16 -15.64 -8.40
N VAL A 155 -0.66 -15.39 -9.42
CA VAL A 155 -0.45 -14.40 -10.47
C VAL A 155 -1.64 -13.46 -10.49
N ILE A 156 -1.39 -12.16 -10.42
CA ILE A 156 -2.39 -11.11 -10.65
C ILE A 156 -2.13 -10.54 -12.03
N ALA A 157 -3.14 -10.56 -12.90
CA ALA A 157 -3.09 -9.98 -14.24
C ALA A 157 -4.22 -8.98 -14.44
N ASN A 158 -4.03 -8.00 -15.31
CA ASN A 158 -5.11 -7.08 -15.68
C ASN A 158 -6.20 -7.78 -16.52
N ASP A 159 -7.22 -7.03 -16.89
CA ASP A 159 -8.33 -7.43 -17.78
C ASP A 159 -7.90 -7.97 -19.16
N ASN A 160 -6.67 -7.69 -19.58
CA ASN A 160 -6.07 -8.19 -20.82
C ASN A 160 -5.09 -9.36 -20.57
N HIS A 161 -5.15 -9.99 -19.39
CA HIS A 161 -4.28 -11.09 -18.96
C HIS A 161 -2.77 -10.75 -18.98
N VAL A 162 -2.41 -9.47 -18.84
CA VAL A 162 -1.03 -9.02 -18.67
C VAL A 162 -0.67 -9.04 -17.18
N ILE A 163 0.40 -9.76 -16.84
CA ILE A 163 0.87 -9.97 -15.48
C ILE A 163 1.25 -8.62 -14.84
N GLN A 164 0.58 -8.31 -13.73
CA GLN A 164 0.88 -7.15 -12.88
C GLN A 164 1.75 -7.54 -11.68
N SER A 165 1.58 -8.75 -11.15
CA SER A 165 2.35 -9.25 -10.01
C SER A 165 2.35 -10.77 -9.95
N VAL A 166 3.41 -11.34 -9.39
CA VAL A 166 3.51 -12.75 -9.03
C VAL A 166 4.08 -12.90 -7.62
N ASN A 167 3.74 -13.98 -6.93
CA ASN A 167 4.30 -14.25 -5.60
C ASN A 167 5.56 -15.12 -5.63
N THR A 168 6.13 -15.40 -4.46
CA THR A 168 7.36 -16.20 -4.33
C THR A 168 7.15 -17.64 -4.78
N ALA A 169 6.02 -18.25 -4.41
CA ALA A 169 5.70 -19.62 -4.81
C ALA A 169 5.62 -19.79 -6.33
N PHE A 170 5.04 -18.82 -7.05
CA PHE A 170 5.06 -18.79 -8.51
C PHE A 170 6.48 -18.87 -9.07
N CYS A 171 7.38 -18.03 -8.56
CA CYS A 171 8.75 -17.96 -9.07
C CYS A 171 9.49 -19.29 -8.83
N LEU A 172 9.28 -19.92 -7.67
CA LEU A 172 9.87 -21.21 -7.33
C LEU A 172 9.32 -22.35 -8.21
N ALA A 173 8.01 -22.41 -8.39
CA ALA A 173 7.36 -23.48 -9.15
C ALA A 173 7.66 -23.41 -10.66
N THR A 174 7.70 -22.20 -11.21
CA THR A 174 7.85 -21.97 -12.67
C THR A 174 9.27 -21.68 -13.11
N GLU A 175 10.18 -21.39 -12.18
CA GLU A 175 11.59 -21.01 -12.40
C GLU A 175 11.77 -19.64 -13.09
N TYR A 176 10.68 -18.88 -13.27
CA TYR A 176 10.74 -17.49 -13.75
C TYR A 176 10.88 -16.51 -12.58
N SER A 177 11.62 -15.42 -12.80
CA SER A 177 11.61 -14.30 -11.86
C SER A 177 10.46 -13.33 -12.16
N ALA A 178 9.99 -12.61 -11.14
CA ALA A 178 8.98 -11.57 -11.31
C ALA A 178 9.40 -10.51 -12.36
N PHE A 179 10.69 -10.16 -12.41
CA PHE A 179 11.23 -9.19 -13.37
C PHE A 179 11.06 -9.63 -14.84
N GLU A 180 11.10 -10.93 -15.11
CA GLU A 180 10.98 -11.46 -16.46
C GLU A 180 9.53 -11.52 -16.96
N VAL A 181 8.57 -11.68 -16.04
CA VAL A 181 7.18 -11.97 -16.40
C VAL A 181 6.24 -10.79 -16.21
N VAL A 182 6.53 -9.87 -15.29
CA VAL A 182 5.68 -8.68 -15.08
C VAL A 182 5.67 -7.81 -16.35
N GLY A 183 4.48 -7.43 -16.80
CA GLY A 183 4.25 -6.73 -18.06
C GLY A 183 4.08 -7.65 -19.27
N SER A 184 4.23 -8.97 -19.12
CA SER A 184 4.00 -9.95 -20.17
C SER A 184 2.63 -10.61 -20.04
N PHE A 185 2.10 -11.14 -21.14
CA PHE A 185 0.88 -11.96 -21.13
C PHE A 185 1.10 -13.25 -20.33
N VAL A 186 0.06 -13.74 -19.64
CA VAL A 186 0.10 -15.03 -18.93
C VAL A 186 0.25 -16.18 -19.93
N ASN A 187 1.49 -16.63 -20.13
CA ASN A 187 1.82 -17.71 -21.05
C ASN A 187 2.61 -18.82 -20.35
N LEU A 188 1.89 -19.61 -19.54
CA LEU A 188 2.45 -20.71 -18.75
C LEU A 188 2.04 -22.09 -19.29
N PHE A 189 1.01 -22.15 -20.13
CA PHE A 189 0.44 -23.38 -20.66
C PHE A 189 1.46 -24.20 -21.45
N ASP A 190 1.52 -25.49 -21.18
CA ASP A 190 2.25 -26.43 -22.01
C ASP A 190 1.44 -26.72 -23.28
N HIS A 191 1.74 -26.00 -24.36
CA HIS A 191 1.05 -26.12 -25.66
C HIS A 191 1.19 -27.50 -26.33
N ASP A 192 2.05 -28.39 -25.83
CA ASP A 192 2.09 -29.78 -26.27
C ASP A 192 0.89 -30.60 -25.71
N HIS A 193 0.25 -30.12 -24.64
CA HIS A 193 -0.79 -30.82 -23.87
C HIS A 193 -2.07 -30.00 -23.68
N VAL A 194 -1.98 -28.69 -23.82
CA VAL A 194 -3.11 -27.77 -23.68
C VAL A 194 -3.25 -27.02 -25.00
N SER A 195 -4.33 -27.31 -25.72
CA SER A 195 -4.62 -26.70 -27.01
C SER A 195 -5.07 -25.24 -26.86
N MET A 196 -4.94 -24.46 -27.94
CA MET A 196 -5.41 -23.07 -27.94
C MET A 196 -6.94 -22.97 -27.78
N ASP A 197 -7.68 -23.98 -28.24
CA ASP A 197 -9.14 -24.05 -28.07
C ASP A 197 -9.51 -24.25 -26.59
N GLU A 198 -8.79 -25.12 -25.88
CA GLU A 198 -8.96 -25.31 -24.43
C GLU A 198 -8.65 -24.02 -23.65
N ILE A 199 -7.54 -23.33 -23.97
CA ILE A 199 -7.19 -22.04 -23.33
C ILE A 199 -8.28 -21.00 -23.58
N THR A 200 -8.78 -20.92 -24.82
CA THR A 200 -9.85 -20.00 -25.21
C THR A 200 -11.13 -20.30 -24.43
N GLU A 201 -11.46 -21.57 -24.24
CA GLU A 201 -12.63 -22.00 -23.48
C GLU A 201 -12.49 -21.69 -21.99
N ILE A 202 -11.29 -21.83 -21.41
CA ILE A 202 -11.00 -21.39 -20.03
C ILE A 202 -11.33 -19.90 -19.89
N TYR A 203 -10.74 -19.03 -20.73
CA TYR A 203 -10.96 -17.58 -20.60
C TYR A 203 -12.41 -17.17 -20.82
N LYS A 204 -13.12 -17.80 -21.76
CA LYS A 204 -14.56 -17.59 -21.95
C LYS A 204 -15.36 -17.99 -20.70
N ASN A 205 -15.08 -19.16 -20.12
CA ASN A 205 -15.78 -19.63 -18.93
C ASN A 205 -15.52 -18.70 -17.73
N VAL A 206 -14.29 -18.25 -17.51
CA VAL A 206 -13.99 -17.30 -16.43
C VAL A 206 -14.71 -15.97 -16.66
N ALA A 207 -14.74 -15.46 -17.89
CA ALA A 207 -15.41 -14.20 -18.21
C ALA A 207 -16.94 -14.26 -18.00
N LEU A 208 -17.56 -15.44 -18.20
CA LEU A 208 -18.99 -15.65 -18.04
C LEU A 208 -19.39 -16.04 -16.61
N GLN A 209 -18.66 -16.96 -16.00
CA GLN A 209 -19.00 -17.59 -14.71
C GLN A 209 -18.22 -17.02 -13.53
N GLY A 210 -17.20 -16.20 -13.78
CA GLY A 210 -16.36 -15.57 -12.77
C GLY A 210 -15.20 -16.44 -12.28
N VAL A 211 -15.26 -17.77 -12.44
CA VAL A 211 -14.20 -18.69 -12.02
C VAL A 211 -14.14 -19.92 -12.93
N TRP A 212 -12.94 -20.45 -13.12
CA TRP A 212 -12.69 -21.76 -13.72
C TRP A 212 -11.63 -22.49 -12.90
N GLN A 213 -11.77 -23.81 -12.77
CA GLN A 213 -10.81 -24.66 -12.07
C GLN A 213 -10.60 -25.97 -12.84
N GLY A 214 -9.36 -26.44 -12.90
CA GLY A 214 -9.06 -27.71 -13.56
C GLY A 214 -7.60 -28.12 -13.49
N GLU A 215 -7.37 -29.38 -13.82
CA GLU A 215 -6.04 -29.97 -13.95
C GLU A 215 -5.50 -29.74 -15.36
N LEU A 216 -4.24 -29.32 -15.44
CA LEU A 216 -3.55 -29.08 -16.70
C LEU A 216 -2.04 -29.07 -16.51
N TYR A 217 -1.32 -28.82 -17.61
CA TYR A 217 0.12 -28.80 -17.60
C TYR A 217 0.64 -27.40 -17.94
N PHE A 218 1.55 -26.92 -17.10
CA PHE A 218 2.38 -25.76 -17.37
C PHE A 218 3.78 -26.17 -17.82
N ARG A 219 4.49 -25.22 -18.43
CA ARG A 219 5.89 -25.37 -18.83
C ARG A 219 6.79 -24.44 -18.02
N LYS A 220 7.69 -25.03 -17.23
CA LYS A 220 8.72 -24.30 -16.47
C LYS A 220 9.71 -23.64 -17.42
N LYS A 221 10.48 -22.67 -16.93
CA LYS A 221 11.55 -22.02 -17.69
C LYS A 221 12.58 -23.01 -18.26
N SER A 222 12.90 -24.07 -17.52
CA SER A 222 13.76 -25.16 -18.00
C SER A 222 13.18 -25.98 -19.16
N GLY A 223 11.92 -25.73 -19.54
CA GLY A 223 11.17 -26.51 -20.53
C GLY A 223 10.53 -27.77 -19.96
N ARG A 224 10.78 -28.10 -18.68
CA ARG A 224 10.14 -29.22 -17.99
C ARG A 224 8.65 -28.97 -17.80
N ARG A 225 7.89 -30.07 -17.83
CA ARG A 225 6.47 -30.04 -17.53
C ARG A 225 6.24 -29.86 -16.04
N LEU A 226 5.17 -29.15 -15.72
CA LEU A 226 4.67 -28.91 -14.38
C LEU A 226 3.18 -29.26 -14.37
N PRO A 227 2.76 -30.43 -13.84
CA PRO A 227 1.35 -30.72 -13.62
C PRO A 227 0.80 -29.79 -12.54
N VAL A 228 -0.33 -29.14 -12.80
CA VAL A 228 -0.94 -28.19 -11.88
C VAL A 228 -2.44 -28.41 -11.76
N PHE A 229 -2.96 -28.11 -10.57
CA PHE A 229 -4.35 -27.74 -10.41
C PHE A 229 -4.44 -26.22 -10.47
N LEU A 230 -5.05 -25.68 -11.51
CA LEU A 230 -5.19 -24.24 -11.75
C LEU A 230 -6.60 -23.76 -11.38
N SER A 231 -6.66 -22.63 -10.67
CA SER A 231 -7.84 -21.80 -10.53
C SER A 231 -7.61 -20.47 -11.24
N VAL A 232 -8.58 -20.03 -12.05
CA VAL A 232 -8.59 -18.70 -12.68
C VAL A 232 -9.87 -18.00 -12.29
N SER A 233 -9.76 -16.83 -11.64
CA SER A 233 -10.91 -16.06 -11.15
C SER A 233 -10.90 -14.65 -11.72
N ALA A 234 -12.04 -14.16 -12.17
CA ALA A 234 -12.24 -12.76 -12.54
C ALA A 234 -12.72 -11.95 -11.33
N ILE A 235 -12.03 -10.85 -11.06
CA ILE A 235 -12.45 -9.85 -10.07
C ILE A 235 -13.11 -8.71 -10.83
N ARG A 236 -14.29 -8.29 -10.36
CA ARG A 236 -15.09 -7.24 -10.99
C ARG A 236 -15.09 -5.96 -10.17
N ASP A 237 -15.17 -4.82 -10.85
CA ASP A 237 -15.35 -3.51 -10.23
C ASP A 237 -16.82 -3.23 -9.84
N GLU A 238 -17.09 -2.05 -9.29
CA GLU A 238 -18.45 -1.63 -8.91
C GLU A 238 -19.42 -1.50 -10.09
N MET A 239 -18.89 -1.42 -11.32
CA MET A 239 -19.65 -1.35 -12.57
C MET A 239 -19.81 -2.72 -13.25
N ASP A 240 -19.43 -3.81 -12.56
CA ASP A 240 -19.46 -5.19 -13.04
C ASP A 240 -18.49 -5.50 -14.20
N ASN A 241 -17.56 -4.59 -14.52
CA ASN A 241 -16.50 -4.85 -15.48
C ASN A 241 -15.41 -5.71 -14.84
N ILE A 242 -14.75 -6.56 -15.62
CA ILE A 242 -13.59 -7.32 -15.13
C ILE A 242 -12.45 -6.33 -14.90
N ALA A 243 -12.06 -6.16 -13.64
CA ALA A 243 -10.95 -5.31 -13.23
C ALA A 243 -9.61 -6.06 -13.35
N MET A 244 -9.60 -7.35 -13.03
CA MET A 244 -8.40 -8.19 -13.07
C MET A 244 -8.72 -9.68 -13.04
N TYR A 245 -7.72 -10.49 -13.38
CA TYR A 245 -7.73 -11.94 -13.20
C TYR A 245 -6.71 -12.36 -12.14
N ILE A 246 -7.11 -13.34 -11.31
CA ILE A 246 -6.22 -14.03 -10.38
C ILE A 246 -6.05 -15.47 -10.87
N TYR A 247 -4.82 -15.86 -11.12
CA TYR A 247 -4.45 -17.26 -11.36
C TYR A 247 -3.80 -17.78 -10.09
N SER A 248 -4.31 -18.89 -9.57
CA SER A 248 -3.70 -19.58 -8.44
C SER A 248 -3.50 -21.05 -8.77
N PHE A 249 -2.35 -21.61 -8.42
CA PHE A 249 -2.07 -23.01 -8.70
C PHE A 249 -1.12 -23.65 -7.70
N ILE A 250 -1.25 -24.97 -7.59
CA ILE A 250 -0.34 -25.84 -6.85
C ILE A 250 0.24 -26.89 -7.80
N GLU A 251 1.51 -27.23 -7.60
CA GLU A 251 2.13 -28.40 -8.26
C GLU A 251 1.45 -29.66 -7.73
N GLN A 252 0.95 -30.48 -8.65
CA GLN A 252 0.46 -31.80 -8.29
C GLN A 252 1.63 -32.77 -8.20
N ALA A 253 1.61 -33.65 -7.21
CA ALA A 253 2.54 -34.77 -7.19
C ALA A 253 2.22 -35.70 -8.37
N ASP A 254 3.24 -36.18 -9.08
CA ASP A 254 3.05 -37.22 -10.08
C ASP A 254 2.37 -38.42 -9.40
N THR A 255 1.13 -38.70 -9.76
CA THR A 255 0.47 -39.95 -9.39
C THR A 255 1.20 -41.07 -10.14
N LEU A 256 2.11 -41.74 -9.42
CA LEU A 256 2.84 -42.94 -9.87
C LEU A 256 1.91 -44.04 -10.40
#